data_AF-A0A8B2ZNR2-F1
#
_entry.id   AF-A0A8B2ZNR2-F1
#
_cell.length_a   1.000
_cell.length_b   1.000
_cell.length_c   1.000
_cell.angle_alpha   90.00
_cell.angle_beta   90.00
_cell.angle_gamma   90.00
#
_symmetry.space_group_name_H-M   'P 1'
#
loop_
_entity.id
_entity.type
_entity.pdbx_description
1 polymer ?
#
loop_
_entity_poly.entity_id
_entity_poly.type
_entity_poly.pdbx_seq_one_letter_code
_entity_poly.pdbx_strand_id
1 'polypeptide(L)'
;MEKLQYYINEMVNDVIHTDLNMKLHALMHLVEDNMTKNEKFRESLLNNNERIQVEIVKEAIQHDYVLSSVIKSLLNDVKHVNSDVAINRHNALDEIDKIKALLPTDQSESNA
;
A
#
# COMPACT_ATOMS: atom_id res chain seq x y z
N MET A 1 -17.57 -24.20 -9.34
CA MET A 1 -17.06 -23.40 -8.20
C MET A 1 -15.54 -23.15 -8.27
N GLU A 2 -14.74 -24.07 -8.79
CA GLU A 2 -13.26 -23.90 -8.89
C GLU A 2 -12.82 -22.67 -9.71
N LYS A 3 -13.45 -22.44 -10.87
CA LYS A 3 -13.17 -21.26 -11.71
C LYS A 3 -13.41 -19.92 -10.98
N LEU A 4 -14.40 -19.88 -10.08
CA LEU A 4 -14.70 -18.69 -9.28
C LEU A 4 -13.64 -18.46 -8.20
N GLN A 5 -13.20 -19.54 -7.52
CA GLN A 5 -12.11 -19.48 -6.55
C GLN A 5 -10.80 -19.02 -7.22
N TYR A 6 -10.51 -19.49 -8.44
CA TYR A 6 -9.38 -19.02 -9.23
C TYR A 6 -9.44 -17.50 -9.47
N TYR A 7 -10.55 -16.98 -9.99
CA TYR A 7 -10.65 -15.54 -10.24
C TYR A 7 -10.60 -14.67 -8.98
N ILE A 8 -11.16 -15.14 -7.85
CA ILE A 8 -11.04 -14.46 -6.56
C ILE A 8 -9.56 -14.36 -6.14
N ASN A 9 -8.79 -15.43 -6.31
CA ASN A 9 -7.36 -15.43 -5.99
C ASN A 9 -6.57 -14.50 -6.92
N GLU A 10 -6.84 -14.51 -8.23
CA GLU A 10 -6.14 -13.65 -9.20
C GLU A 10 -6.39 -12.17 -8.93
N MET A 11 -7.64 -11.76 -8.68
CA MET A 11 -7.95 -10.35 -8.37
C MET A 11 -7.23 -9.87 -7.11
N VAL A 12 -7.12 -10.74 -6.10
CA VAL A 12 -6.42 -10.42 -4.86
C VAL A 12 -4.91 -10.34 -5.08
N ASN A 13 -4.36 -11.23 -5.89
CA ASN A 13 -2.97 -11.20 -6.28
C ASN A 13 -2.64 -9.89 -7.01
N ASP A 14 -3.47 -9.47 -7.96
CA ASP A 14 -3.27 -8.20 -8.68
C ASP A 14 -3.26 -6.99 -7.72
N VAL A 15 -4.17 -6.95 -6.74
CA VAL A 15 -4.26 -5.84 -5.79
C VAL A 15 -3.13 -5.87 -4.75
N ILE A 16 -2.88 -7.01 -4.10
CA ILE A 16 -1.90 -7.13 -3.00
C ILE A 16 -0.46 -7.14 -3.53
N HIS A 17 -0.21 -7.73 -4.71
CA HIS A 17 1.11 -7.73 -5.33
C HIS A 17 1.38 -6.50 -6.20
N THR A 18 0.44 -5.55 -6.26
CA THR A 18 0.79 -4.25 -6.82
C THR A 18 1.94 -3.67 -5.99
N ASP A 19 3.03 -3.35 -6.68
CA ASP A 19 4.30 -2.82 -6.15
C ASP A 19 4.19 -1.43 -5.48
N LEU A 20 2.97 -1.01 -5.14
CA LEU A 20 2.63 0.29 -4.59
C LEU A 20 3.29 0.53 -3.23
N ASN A 21 3.35 -0.49 -2.37
CA ASN A 21 4.06 -0.40 -1.09
C ASN A 21 5.55 -0.08 -1.29
N MET A 22 6.22 -0.76 -2.22
CA MET A 22 7.64 -0.51 -2.51
C MET A 22 7.84 0.88 -3.08
N LYS A 23 6.98 1.31 -4.00
CA LYS A 23 7.03 2.65 -4.61
C LYS A 23 6.82 3.76 -3.57
N LEU A 24 5.86 3.59 -2.66
CA LEU A 24 5.63 4.54 -1.55
C LEU A 24 6.81 4.60 -0.59
N HIS A 25 7.44 3.45 -0.27
CA HIS A 25 8.67 3.42 0.51
C HIS A 25 9.84 4.12 -0.19
N ALA A 26 10.01 3.90 -1.50
CA ALA A 26 11.03 4.58 -2.29
C ALA A 26 10.81 6.11 -2.30
N LEU A 27 9.58 6.56 -2.48
CA LEU A 27 9.23 7.99 -2.39
C LEU A 27 9.53 8.57 -1.01
N MET A 28 9.22 7.84 0.06
CA MET A 28 9.52 8.28 1.42
C MET A 28 11.03 8.51 1.62
N HIS A 29 11.87 7.57 1.16
CA HIS A 29 13.32 7.71 1.23
C HIS A 29 13.86 8.87 0.41
N LEU A 30 13.31 9.11 -0.80
CA LEU A 30 13.71 10.26 -1.60
C LEU A 30 13.42 11.60 -0.90
N VAL A 31 12.28 11.70 -0.20
CA VAL A 31 11.92 12.88 0.60
C VAL A 31 12.88 13.02 1.79
N GLU A 32 13.16 11.95 2.53
CA GLU A 32 14.10 11.96 3.66
C GLU A 32 15.52 12.39 3.24
N ASP A 33 15.98 11.91 2.09
CA ASP A 33 17.27 12.30 1.50
C ASP A 33 17.31 13.78 1.12
N ASN A 34 16.23 14.31 0.53
CA ASN A 34 16.11 15.72 0.19
C ASN A 34 16.11 16.61 1.43
N MET A 35 15.36 16.23 2.47
CA MET A 35 15.37 16.94 3.75
C MET A 35 16.77 16.99 4.34
N THR A 36 17.49 15.87 4.34
CA THR A 36 18.86 15.78 4.86
C THR A 36 19.83 16.65 4.06
N LYS A 37 19.70 16.69 2.73
CA LYS A 37 20.51 17.56 1.87
C LYS A 37 20.21 19.04 2.12
N ASN A 38 18.94 19.39 2.20
CA ASN A 38 18.48 20.75 2.45
C ASN A 38 18.92 21.24 3.84
N GLU A 39 18.91 20.37 4.85
CA GLU A 39 19.41 20.68 6.19
C GLU A 39 20.89 21.04 6.17
N LYS A 40 21.73 20.20 5.54
CA LYS A 40 23.17 20.46 5.38
C LYS A 40 23.43 21.75 4.60
N PHE A 41 22.65 22.00 3.54
CA PHE A 41 22.75 23.23 2.78
C PHE A 41 22.38 24.46 3.61
N ARG A 42 21.31 24.36 4.42
CA ARG A 42 20.90 25.42 5.34
C ARG A 42 21.99 25.77 6.35
N GLU A 43 22.64 24.76 6.93
CA GLU A 43 23.77 24.96 7.84
C GLU A 43 24.93 25.73 7.17
N SER A 44 25.24 25.40 5.91
CA SER A 44 26.24 26.13 5.13
C SER A 44 25.85 27.60 4.89
N LEU A 45 24.61 27.87 4.52
CA LEU A 45 24.10 29.24 4.33
C LEU A 45 24.16 30.05 5.63
N LEU A 46 23.85 29.41 6.76
CA LEU A 46 23.92 30.02 8.08
C LEU A 46 25.35 30.45 8.42
N ASN A 47 26.34 29.60 8.13
CA ASN A 47 27.77 29.90 8.32
C ASN A 47 28.24 31.07 7.44
N ASN A 48 27.62 31.27 6.28
CA ASN A 48 27.89 32.40 5.38
C ASN A 48 27.08 33.66 5.72
N ASN A 49 26.26 33.63 6.78
CA ASN A 49 25.35 34.70 7.19
C ASN A 49 24.31 35.08 6.12
N GLU A 50 23.93 34.13 5.26
CA GLU A 50 22.95 34.28 4.16
C GLU A 50 21.52 34.06 4.67
N ARG A 51 21.06 34.96 5.56
CA ARG A 51 19.84 34.76 6.36
C ARG A 51 18.55 34.61 5.56
N ILE A 52 18.42 35.29 4.40
CA ILE A 52 17.22 35.18 3.57
C ILE A 52 17.14 33.78 2.94
N GLN A 53 18.26 33.28 2.44
CA GLN A 53 18.36 31.96 1.83
C GLN A 53 18.10 30.85 2.85
N VAL A 54 18.54 31.03 4.11
CA VAL A 54 18.22 30.12 5.20
C VAL A 54 16.71 29.94 5.39
N GLU A 55 15.93 31.02 5.37
CA GLU A 55 14.48 30.93 5.53
C GLU A 55 13.80 30.26 4.33
N ILE A 56 14.26 30.51 3.11
CA ILE A 56 13.76 29.81 1.91
C ILE A 56 13.98 28.29 2.03
N VAL A 57 15.16 27.87 2.50
CA VAL A 57 15.46 26.44 2.66
C VAL A 57 14.65 25.83 3.81
N LYS A 58 14.34 26.57 4.88
CA LYS A 58 13.43 26.10 5.93
C LYS A 58 12.02 25.82 5.39
N GLU A 59 11.48 26.71 4.55
CA GLU A 59 10.16 26.49 3.94
C GLU A 59 10.17 25.22 3.06
N ALA A 60 11.23 25.00 2.29
CA ALA A 60 11.40 23.77 1.51
C ALA A 60 11.40 22.50 2.40
N ILE A 61 12.15 22.52 3.51
CA ILE A 61 12.18 21.41 4.48
C ILE A 61 10.79 21.18 5.09
N GLN A 62 10.04 22.24 5.40
CA GLN A 62 8.68 22.13 5.92
C GLN A 62 7.73 21.49 4.91
N HIS A 63 7.84 21.84 3.62
CA HIS A 63 7.09 21.18 2.56
C HIS A 63 7.43 19.69 2.47
N ASP A 64 8.70 19.32 2.58
CA ASP A 64 9.12 17.91 2.59
C ASP A 64 8.55 17.14 3.80
N TYR A 65 8.45 17.77 4.99
CA TYR A 65 7.76 17.18 6.15
C TYR A 65 6.29 16.88 5.85
N VAL A 66 5.58 17.81 5.20
CA VAL A 66 4.17 17.61 4.80
C VAL A 66 4.07 16.45 3.81
N LEU A 67 4.94 16.39 2.80
CA LEU A 67 4.98 15.30 1.83
C LEU A 67 5.24 13.95 2.52
N SER A 68 6.20 13.89 3.44
CA SER A 68 6.47 12.68 4.24
C SER A 68 5.23 12.21 5.02
N SER A 69 4.48 13.15 5.61
CA SER A 69 3.24 12.81 6.32
C SER A 69 2.16 12.25 5.40
N VAL A 70 2.00 12.82 4.20
CA VAL A 70 1.04 12.31 3.20
C VAL A 70 1.42 10.91 2.74
N ILE A 71 2.70 10.68 2.44
CA ILE A 71 3.21 9.35 2.03
C ILE A 71 2.96 8.32 3.13
N LYS A 72 3.17 8.67 4.40
CA LYS A 72 2.87 7.78 5.55
C LYS A 72 1.39 7.46 5.66
N SER A 73 0.51 8.43 5.40
CA SER A 73 -0.94 8.17 5.34
C SER A 73 -1.27 7.17 4.25
N LEU A 74 -0.74 7.37 3.03
CA LEU A 74 -0.96 6.45 1.91
C LEU A 74 -0.44 5.04 2.19
N LEU A 75 0.71 4.91 2.85
CA LEU A 75 1.23 3.61 3.29
C LEU A 75 0.27 2.90 4.25
N ASN A 76 -0.37 3.64 5.16
CA ASN A 76 -1.38 3.06 6.05
C ASN A 76 -2.64 2.68 5.29
N ASP A 77 -3.13 3.51 4.38
CA ASP A 77 -4.31 3.23 3.57
C ASP A 77 -4.09 1.95 2.74
N VAL A 78 -2.93 1.79 2.10
CA VAL A 78 -2.58 0.59 1.33
C VAL A 78 -2.53 -0.65 2.24
N LYS A 79 -2.00 -0.54 3.46
CA LYS A 79 -2.02 -1.64 4.43
C LYS A 79 -3.45 -2.04 4.82
N HIS A 80 -4.32 -1.06 5.05
CA HIS A 80 -5.72 -1.32 5.36
C HIS A 80 -6.45 -1.98 4.20
N VAL A 81 -6.30 -1.47 2.98
CA VAL A 81 -6.88 -2.07 1.77
C VAL A 81 -6.40 -3.51 1.58
N ASN A 82 -5.10 -3.77 1.74
CA ASN A 82 -4.57 -5.13 1.62
C ASN A 82 -5.15 -6.07 2.68
N SER A 83 -5.34 -5.59 3.92
CA SER A 83 -6.00 -6.35 4.98
C SER A 83 -7.46 -6.66 4.64
N ASP A 84 -8.23 -5.65 4.22
CA ASP A 84 -9.64 -5.81 3.89
C ASP A 84 -9.84 -6.76 2.69
N VAL A 85 -9.00 -6.65 1.67
CA VAL A 85 -8.99 -7.55 0.50
C VAL A 85 -8.70 -8.99 0.93
N ALA A 86 -7.73 -9.21 1.83
CA ALA A 86 -7.41 -10.55 2.34
C ALA A 86 -8.58 -11.15 3.13
N ILE A 87 -9.24 -10.35 3.98
CA ILE A 87 -10.43 -10.78 4.73
C ILE A 87 -11.58 -11.13 3.79
N ASN A 88 -11.87 -10.25 2.83
CA ASN A 88 -12.95 -10.47 1.85
C ASN A 88 -12.69 -11.71 0.99
N ARG A 89 -11.44 -11.95 0.60
CA ARG A 89 -11.03 -13.19 -0.08
C ARG A 89 -11.35 -14.41 0.78
N HIS A 90 -10.92 -14.42 2.03
CA HIS A 90 -11.16 -15.55 2.93
C HIS A 90 -12.65 -15.82 3.08
N ASN A 91 -13.44 -14.80 3.38
CA ASN A 91 -14.89 -14.91 3.52
C ASN A 91 -15.56 -15.43 2.23
N ALA A 92 -15.13 -14.96 1.06
CA ALA A 92 -15.70 -15.40 -0.22
C ALA A 92 -15.37 -16.87 -0.51
N LEU A 93 -14.16 -17.33 -0.20
CA LEU A 93 -13.79 -18.74 -0.37
C LEU A 93 -14.55 -19.64 0.61
N ASP A 94 -14.71 -19.21 1.87
CA ASP A 94 -15.49 -19.92 2.89
C ASP A 94 -16.96 -20.07 2.46
N GLU A 95 -17.59 -19.02 1.94
CA GLU A 95 -18.96 -19.09 1.43
C GLU A 95 -19.09 -20.02 0.22
N ILE A 96 -18.10 -20.02 -0.68
CA ILE A 96 -18.07 -20.97 -1.81
C ILE A 96 -18.03 -22.42 -1.29
N ASP A 97 -17.20 -22.72 -0.29
CA ASP A 97 -17.07 -24.07 0.23
C ASP A 97 -18.31 -24.52 1.03
N LYS A 98 -18.96 -23.60 1.76
CA LYS A 98 -20.28 -23.85 2.36
C LYS A 98 -21.32 -24.21 1.30
N ILE A 99 -21.39 -23.46 0.20
CA ILE A 99 -22.34 -23.73 -0.89
C ILE A 99 -22.03 -25.09 -1.55
N LYS A 100 -20.75 -25.40 -1.80
CA LYS A 100 -20.36 -26.72 -2.33
C LYS A 100 -20.83 -27.86 -1.44
N ALA A 101 -20.70 -27.72 -0.12
CA ALA A 101 -21.14 -28.74 0.84
C ALA A 101 -22.66 -28.92 0.90
N LEU A 102 -23.43 -27.91 0.50
CA LEU A 102 -24.90 -27.94 0.44
C LEU A 102 -25.44 -28.46 -0.90
N LEU A 103 -24.62 -28.56 -1.93
CA LEU A 103 -25.04 -29.14 -3.20
C LEU A 103 -25.20 -30.66 -3.01
N PRO A 104 -26.33 -31.26 -3.45
CA PRO A 104 -26.49 -32.70 -3.41
C PRO A 104 -25.34 -33.34 -4.21
N THR A 105 -24.58 -34.25 -3.59
CA THR A 105 -23.80 -35.22 -4.34
C THR A 105 -24.81 -36.08 -5.08
N ASP A 106 -24.91 -35.90 -6.39
CA ASP A 106 -25.78 -36.66 -7.27
C ASP A 106 -25.40 -38.15 -7.18
N GLN A 107 -26.00 -38.87 -6.22
CA GLN A 107 -26.06 -40.34 -6.21
C GLN A 107 -27.30 -40.76 -6.99
N SER A 108 -27.37 -40.37 -8.27
CA SER A 108 -28.14 -41.12 -9.24
C SER A 108 -27.28 -42.30 -9.71
N GLU A 109 -27.05 -43.26 -8.81
CA GLU A 109 -26.80 -44.64 -9.24
C GLU A 109 -28.11 -45.12 -9.89
N SER A 110 -28.10 -44.99 -11.21
CA SER A 110 -29.04 -45.61 -12.14
C SER A 110 -29.27 -47.07 -11.74
N ASN A 111 -30.46 -47.37 -11.22
CA ASN A 111 -31.01 -48.71 -11.24
C ASN A 111 -30.97 -49.22 -12.69
N ALA A 112 -30.10 -50.18 -12.98
CA ALA A 112 -30.15 -51.02 -14.17
C ALA A 112 -29.60 -52.42 -13.83
#